data_AF-A0A7N0SVS2-F1
#
_entry.id   AF-A0A7N0SVS2-F1
#
_cell.length_a   1.000
_cell.length_b   1.000
_cell.length_c   1.000
_cell.angle_alpha   90.00
_cell.angle_beta   90.00
_cell.angle_gamma   90.00
#
_symmetry.space_group_name_H-M   'P 1'
#
loop_
_entity.id
_entity.type
_entity.pdbx_description
1 polymer ?
#
loop_
_entity_poly.entity_id
_entity_poly.type
_entity_poly.pdbx_seq_one_letter_code
_entity_poly.pdbx_strand_id
1 'polypeptide(L)'
;MESERDNFSLSGPHHITCVDWTNIHHRRSVAASLVQGVYILERDRQTNRQGPQALASPWWDFFNFELLQLLVDTEDNSIFGAIYKFKFPESVENSGNGSPNYVIAFRGTIPKGDSVTRDLKLNLQIIQHGLHQTSPFQISMRAVQDIVALAKNDSIWLAGHS
;
A
#
# COMPACT_ATOMS: atom_id res chain seq x y z
N MET A 1 21.71 0.48 -7.93
CA MET A 1 21.11 -0.12 -9.14
C MET A 1 19.65 -0.35 -8.86
N GLU A 2 18.78 -0.02 -9.79
CA GLU A 2 17.35 -0.30 -9.70
C GLU A 2 17.16 -1.82 -9.62
N SER A 3 16.39 -2.29 -8.64
CA SER A 3 16.04 -3.71 -8.58
C SER A 3 14.95 -3.98 -9.60
N GLU A 4 15.00 -5.11 -10.31
CA GLU A 4 13.89 -5.56 -11.17
C GLU A 4 12.54 -5.58 -10.42
N ARG A 5 12.58 -5.74 -9.09
CA ARG A 5 11.43 -5.71 -8.18
C ARG A 5 10.77 -4.34 -8.04
N ASP A 6 11.46 -3.27 -8.42
CA ASP A 6 10.94 -1.91 -8.33
C ASP A 6 10.17 -1.50 -9.58
N ASN A 7 10.52 -2.13 -10.69
CA ASN A 7 9.91 -1.85 -11.96
C ASN A 7 8.67 -2.72 -12.14
N PHE A 8 7.50 -2.06 -12.15
CA PHE A 8 6.24 -2.72 -12.41
C PHE A 8 6.24 -3.47 -13.74
N SER A 9 6.88 -2.97 -14.80
CA SER A 9 6.90 -3.65 -16.11
C SER A 9 7.68 -4.98 -16.14
N LEU A 10 8.49 -5.24 -15.12
CA LEU A 10 9.29 -6.45 -14.99
C LEU A 10 8.70 -7.43 -13.97
N SER A 11 8.20 -6.91 -12.85
CA SER A 11 7.76 -7.71 -11.70
C SER A 11 6.26 -7.61 -11.40
N GLY A 12 5.52 -6.81 -12.16
CA GLY A 12 4.09 -6.59 -11.98
C GLY A 12 3.25 -7.80 -12.43
N PRO A 13 2.04 -7.99 -11.86
CA PRO A 13 1.12 -9.06 -12.22
C PRO A 13 0.39 -8.80 -13.56
N HIS A 14 1.14 -8.65 -14.65
CA HIS A 14 0.59 -8.29 -15.98
C HIS A 14 -0.42 -9.29 -16.55
N HIS A 15 -0.40 -10.54 -16.10
CA HIS A 15 -1.34 -11.56 -16.52
C HIS A 15 -2.77 -11.31 -16.01
N ILE A 16 -2.96 -10.41 -15.03
CA ILE A 16 -4.27 -10.06 -14.45
C ILE A 16 -4.79 -8.77 -15.09
N THR A 17 -5.13 -8.83 -16.37
CA THR A 17 -5.69 -7.67 -17.10
C THR A 17 -7.14 -7.36 -16.74
N CYS A 18 -7.88 -8.35 -16.23
CA CYS A 18 -9.22 -8.20 -15.67
C CYS A 18 -9.27 -8.85 -14.29
N VAL A 19 -9.66 -8.08 -13.28
CA VAL A 19 -9.70 -8.55 -11.89
C VAL A 19 -11.03 -9.26 -11.62
N ASP A 20 -10.98 -10.58 -11.48
CA ASP A 20 -12.02 -11.34 -10.80
C ASP A 20 -11.92 -11.14 -9.28
N TRP A 21 -12.78 -10.28 -8.75
CA TRP A 21 -12.82 -9.95 -7.32
C TRP A 21 -13.38 -11.08 -6.45
N THR A 22 -13.96 -12.13 -7.02
CA THR A 22 -14.35 -13.33 -6.26
C THR A 22 -13.15 -14.26 -6.06
N ASN A 23 -12.19 -14.25 -6.99
CA ASN A 23 -10.97 -15.05 -6.96
C ASN A 23 -9.96 -14.54 -5.91
N ILE A 24 -9.65 -15.39 -4.93
CA ILE A 24 -8.73 -15.05 -3.83
C ILE A 24 -7.30 -14.75 -4.32
N HIS A 25 -6.85 -15.37 -5.40
CA HIS A 25 -5.51 -15.13 -5.95
C HIS A 25 -5.43 -13.76 -6.63
N HIS A 26 -6.47 -13.36 -7.37
CA HIS A 26 -6.53 -12.02 -7.96
C HIS A 26 -6.55 -10.96 -6.87
N ARG A 27 -7.41 -11.11 -5.86
CA ARG A 27 -7.46 -10.20 -4.70
C ARG A 27 -6.11 -10.08 -3.98
N ARG A 28 -5.42 -11.21 -3.77
CA ARG A 28 -4.09 -11.23 -3.17
C ARG A 28 -3.06 -10.49 -4.04
N SER A 29 -3.07 -10.71 -5.35
CA SER A 29 -2.17 -10.02 -6.28
C SER A 29 -2.40 -8.51 -6.30
N VAL A 30 -3.66 -8.07 -6.28
CA VAL A 30 -4.01 -6.63 -6.17
C VAL A 30 -3.49 -6.07 -4.84
N ALA A 31 -3.79 -6.71 -3.71
CA ALA A 31 -3.33 -6.24 -2.41
C ALA A 31 -1.80 -6.17 -2.32
N ALA A 32 -1.10 -7.18 -2.82
CA ALA A 32 0.37 -7.20 -2.86
C ALA A 32 0.92 -6.09 -3.77
N SER A 33 0.29 -5.83 -4.91
CA SER A 33 0.69 -4.77 -5.83
C SER A 33 0.55 -3.39 -5.20
N LEU A 34 -0.57 -3.12 -4.51
CA LEU A 34 -0.78 -1.86 -3.79
C LEU A 34 0.21 -1.68 -2.63
N VAL A 35 0.50 -2.73 -1.85
CA VAL A 35 1.52 -2.69 -0.79
C VAL A 35 2.91 -2.44 -1.38
N GLN A 36 3.25 -3.08 -2.52
CA GLN A 36 4.50 -2.83 -3.21
C GLN A 36 4.59 -1.38 -3.72
N GLY A 37 3.47 -0.77 -4.15
CA GLY A 37 3.39 0.66 -4.43
C GLY A 37 3.87 1.53 -3.25
N VAL A 38 3.55 1.17 -2.01
CA VAL A 38 4.04 1.86 -0.80
C VAL A 38 5.55 1.69 -0.61
N TYR A 39 6.09 0.49 -0.85
CA TYR A 39 7.54 0.27 -0.84
C TYR A 39 8.26 1.14 -1.88
N ILE A 40 7.70 1.27 -3.08
CA ILE A 40 8.30 2.06 -4.14
C ILE A 40 8.14 3.56 -3.88
N LEU A 41 7.04 4.02 -3.30
CA LEU A 41 6.88 5.41 -2.81
C LEU A 41 8.00 5.79 -1.84
N GLU A 42 8.27 4.95 -0.84
CA GLU A 42 9.35 5.22 0.12
C GLU A 42 10.73 5.14 -0.54
N ARG A 43 10.93 4.23 -1.50
CA ARG A 43 12.20 4.15 -2.23
C ARG A 43 12.41 5.37 -3.12
N ASP A 44 11.38 5.82 -3.83
CA ASP A 44 11.40 7.03 -4.65
C ASP A 44 11.75 8.26 -3.79
N ARG A 45 11.22 8.33 -2.55
CA ARG A 45 11.63 9.34 -1.56
C ARG A 45 13.11 9.20 -1.18
N GLN A 46 13.57 8.01 -0.82
CA GLN A 46 14.95 7.77 -0.38
C GLN A 46 16.00 8.04 -1.47
N THR A 47 15.66 7.80 -2.74
CA THR A 47 16.54 8.01 -3.90
C THR A 47 16.24 9.32 -4.64
N ASN A 48 15.32 10.13 -4.13
CA ASN A 48 14.87 11.39 -4.73
C ASN A 48 14.38 11.25 -6.19
N ARG A 49 13.71 10.13 -6.51
CA ARG A 49 13.03 9.93 -7.80
C ARG A 49 11.71 10.68 -7.80
N GLN A 50 11.53 11.56 -8.79
CA GLN A 50 10.35 12.43 -8.92
C GLN A 50 9.89 12.51 -10.36
N GLY A 51 8.61 12.82 -10.56
CA GLY A 51 8.02 13.03 -11.88
C GLY A 51 8.24 11.81 -12.79
N PRO A 52 8.82 11.98 -13.99
CA PRO A 52 9.05 10.86 -14.93
C PRO A 52 9.98 9.75 -14.41
N GLN A 53 10.76 10.01 -13.35
CA GLN A 53 11.64 9.01 -12.74
C GLN A 53 10.94 8.22 -11.63
N ALA A 54 9.79 8.67 -11.15
CA ALA A 54 9.04 7.96 -10.12
C ALA A 54 8.49 6.64 -10.68
N LEU A 55 8.64 5.56 -9.90
CA LEU A 55 8.25 4.21 -10.33
C LEU A 55 7.00 3.69 -9.62
N ALA A 56 6.48 4.46 -8.67
CA ALA A 56 5.42 3.98 -7.80
C ALA A 56 4.05 3.84 -8.50
N SER A 57 3.69 4.78 -9.39
CA SER A 57 2.30 4.87 -9.88
C SER A 57 1.76 3.65 -10.63
N PRO A 58 2.56 2.96 -11.47
CA PRO A 58 2.11 1.75 -12.15
C PRO A 58 1.56 0.66 -11.22
N TRP A 59 2.03 0.60 -9.96
CA TRP A 59 1.61 -0.41 -8.98
C TRP A 59 0.15 -0.29 -8.54
N TRP A 60 -0.47 0.89 -8.66
CA TRP A 60 -1.90 1.07 -8.39
C TRP A 60 -2.70 1.42 -9.66
N ASP A 61 -2.08 2.14 -10.60
CA ASP A 61 -2.75 2.55 -11.85
C ASP A 61 -3.19 1.35 -12.69
N PHE A 62 -2.37 0.28 -12.74
CA PHE A 62 -2.71 -0.94 -13.49
C PHE A 62 -4.02 -1.60 -13.02
N PHE A 63 -4.31 -1.49 -11.72
CA PHE A 63 -5.53 -2.04 -11.12
C PHE A 63 -6.65 -1.01 -10.97
N ASN A 64 -6.59 0.10 -11.71
CA ASN A 64 -7.58 1.16 -11.70
C ASN A 64 -7.77 1.83 -10.34
N PHE A 65 -6.70 1.92 -9.54
CA PHE A 65 -6.68 2.74 -8.34
C PHE A 65 -6.01 4.08 -8.60
N GLU A 66 -6.26 5.04 -7.73
CA GLU A 66 -5.53 6.30 -7.60
C GLU A 66 -5.02 6.45 -6.16
N LEU A 67 -3.89 7.15 -6.01
CA LEU A 67 -3.36 7.52 -4.70
C LEU A 67 -4.18 8.68 -4.13
N LEU A 68 -4.88 8.42 -3.02
CA LEU A 68 -5.69 9.42 -2.32
C LEU A 68 -4.86 10.17 -1.27
N GLN A 69 -4.06 9.46 -0.49
CA GLN A 69 -3.30 10.03 0.62
C GLN A 69 -2.04 9.21 0.93
N LEU A 70 -0.94 9.90 1.22
CA LEU A 70 0.27 9.28 1.81
C LEU A 70 0.19 9.29 3.34
N LEU A 71 0.61 8.19 3.95
CA LEU A 71 0.78 8.09 5.40
C LEU A 71 2.28 8.19 5.71
N VAL A 72 2.66 9.31 6.33
CA VAL A 72 4.04 9.72 6.55
C VAL A 72 4.32 9.79 8.04
N ASP A 73 5.41 9.19 8.49
CA ASP A 73 5.85 9.25 9.89
C ASP A 73 6.35 10.66 10.18
N THR A 74 5.85 11.29 11.23
CA THR A 74 6.27 12.65 11.62
C THR A 74 7.68 12.71 12.20
N GLU A 75 8.24 11.59 12.64
CA GLU A 75 9.58 11.55 13.25
C GLU A 75 10.69 11.55 12.21
N ASP A 76 10.58 10.74 11.15
CA ASP A 76 11.63 10.56 10.15
C ASP A 76 11.21 10.89 8.70
N ASN A 77 9.97 11.35 8.51
CA ASN A 77 9.34 11.63 7.22
C ASN A 77 9.30 10.42 6.27
N SER A 78 9.39 9.20 6.79
CA SER A 78 9.25 7.99 5.99
C SER A 78 7.80 7.76 5.61
N ILE A 79 7.57 7.35 4.36
CA ILE A 79 6.25 6.91 3.90
C ILE A 79 6.09 5.48 4.40
N PHE A 80 5.16 5.22 5.31
CA PHE A 80 4.91 3.87 5.85
C PHE A 80 3.60 3.27 5.34
N GLY A 81 2.73 4.08 4.74
CA GLY A 81 1.47 3.63 4.18
C GLY A 81 0.93 4.57 3.10
N ALA A 82 -0.12 4.11 2.43
CA ALA A 82 -0.88 4.90 1.48
C ALA A 82 -2.36 4.49 1.51
N ILE A 83 -3.22 5.43 1.18
CA ILE A 83 -4.64 5.20 0.94
C ILE A 83 -4.87 5.30 -0.57
N TYR A 84 -5.45 4.26 -1.12
CA TYR A 84 -5.84 4.19 -2.53
C TYR A 84 -7.35 4.23 -2.65
N LYS A 85 -7.85 4.91 -3.69
CA LYS A 85 -9.26 4.93 -4.07
C LYS A 85 -9.44 4.24 -5.42
N PHE A 86 -10.50 3.45 -5.56
CA PHE A 86 -10.81 2.82 -6.83
C PHE A 86 -11.45 3.84 -7.80
N LYS A 87 -10.96 3.91 -9.05
CA LYS A 87 -11.36 4.94 -10.03
C LYS A 87 -12.76 4.70 -10.61
N PHE A 88 -13.20 3.44 -10.73
CA PHE A 88 -14.45 3.08 -11.41
C PHE A 88 -15.39 2.25 -10.52
N PRO A 89 -16.01 2.83 -9.49
CA PRO A 89 -16.98 2.12 -8.65
C PRO A 89 -18.31 1.81 -9.37
N GLU A 90 -18.59 2.45 -10.51
CA GLU A 90 -19.93 2.50 -11.10
C GLU A 90 -19.98 1.99 -12.55
N SER A 91 -20.16 0.68 -12.71
CA SER A 91 -21.13 0.21 -13.69
C SER A 91 -22.16 -0.66 -12.96
N VAL A 92 -23.41 -0.20 -13.04
CA VAL A 92 -24.57 -0.47 -12.17
C VAL A 92 -25.11 -1.92 -12.28
N GLU A 93 -24.33 -2.86 -12.82
CA GLU A 93 -24.70 -4.28 -12.93
C GLU A 93 -23.82 -5.21 -12.08
N ASN A 94 -22.71 -4.71 -11.50
CA ASN A 94 -21.77 -5.53 -10.72
C ASN A 94 -21.46 -5.00 -9.32
N SER A 95 -22.29 -4.11 -8.77
CA SER A 95 -22.17 -3.59 -7.39
C SER A 95 -22.25 -4.67 -6.29
N GLY A 96 -22.40 -5.95 -6.66
CA GLY A 96 -22.29 -7.11 -5.77
C GLY A 96 -20.95 -7.84 -5.77
N ASN A 97 -19.95 -7.44 -6.56
CA ASN A 97 -18.79 -8.29 -6.85
C ASN A 97 -17.52 -8.07 -5.99
N GLY A 98 -17.61 -7.49 -4.80
CA GLY A 98 -16.54 -7.60 -3.78
C GLY A 98 -15.26 -6.78 -3.99
N SER A 99 -15.22 -5.83 -4.94
CA SER A 99 -14.13 -4.86 -5.09
C SER A 99 -14.09 -3.85 -3.93
N PRO A 100 -12.91 -3.44 -3.43
CA PRO A 100 -12.81 -2.36 -2.45
C PRO A 100 -12.90 -0.99 -3.13
N ASN A 101 -13.63 -0.06 -2.52
CA ASN A 101 -13.62 1.34 -2.94
C ASN A 101 -12.38 2.06 -2.39
N TYR A 102 -11.92 1.62 -1.22
CA TYR A 102 -10.72 2.14 -0.57
C TYR A 102 -9.81 1.01 -0.13
N VAL A 103 -8.50 1.20 -0.29
CA VAL A 103 -7.48 0.30 0.26
C VAL A 103 -6.50 1.11 1.07
N ILE A 104 -6.34 0.74 2.35
CA ILE A 104 -5.30 1.29 3.21
C ILE A 104 -4.18 0.25 3.23
N ALA A 105 -3.06 0.60 2.59
CA ALA A 105 -1.91 -0.28 2.44
C ALA A 105 -0.75 0.19 3.32
N PHE A 106 -0.13 -0.74 4.04
CA PHE A 106 1.05 -0.51 4.87
C PHE A 106 2.22 -1.33 4.38
N ARG A 107 3.40 -0.72 4.29
CA ARG A 107 4.64 -1.48 4.05
C ARG A 107 5.24 -1.97 5.36
N GLY A 108 6.02 -3.03 5.28
CA GLY A 108 6.94 -3.42 6.33
C GLY A 108 8.19 -2.54 6.36
N THR A 109 9.15 -2.96 7.15
CA THR A 109 10.43 -2.26 7.31
C THR A 109 11.28 -2.42 6.05
N ILE A 110 11.87 -1.32 5.56
CA ILE A 110 12.90 -1.38 4.50
C ILE A 110 14.25 -1.54 5.18
N PRO A 111 14.98 -2.65 4.96
CA PRO A 111 16.29 -2.85 5.59
C PRO A 111 17.31 -1.85 5.07
N LYS A 112 18.15 -1.31 5.97
CA LYS A 112 19.41 -0.67 5.62
C LYS A 112 20.54 -1.69 5.85
N GLY A 113 20.98 -2.37 4.79
CA GLY A 113 22.10 -3.35 4.86
C GLY A 113 21.73 -4.75 5.37
N ASP A 114 22.75 -5.53 5.78
CA ASP A 114 22.69 -7.00 5.97
C ASP A 114 22.03 -7.50 7.28
N SER A 115 21.58 -6.61 8.16
CA SER A 115 21.03 -6.95 9.49
C SER A 115 19.50 -7.14 9.46
N VAL A 116 19.00 -7.98 8.55
CA VAL A 116 17.58 -7.96 8.11
C VAL A 116 16.60 -8.57 9.12
N THR A 117 16.88 -9.75 9.65
CA THR A 117 15.85 -10.53 10.38
C THR A 117 15.82 -10.20 11.88
N ARG A 118 16.98 -9.87 12.45
CA ARG A 118 17.11 -9.54 13.87
C ARG A 118 16.55 -8.16 14.17
N ASP A 119 16.83 -7.17 13.33
CA ASP A 119 16.37 -5.80 13.53
C ASP A 119 14.87 -5.66 13.27
N LEU A 120 14.32 -6.38 12.28
CA LEU A 120 12.86 -6.44 12.08
C LEU A 120 12.16 -7.01 13.31
N LYS A 121 12.67 -8.12 13.89
CA LYS A 121 12.07 -8.74 15.07
C LYS A 121 12.21 -7.87 16.32
N LEU A 122 13.37 -7.24 16.52
CA LEU A 122 13.59 -6.30 17.63
C LEU A 122 12.71 -5.06 17.51
N ASN A 123 12.63 -4.46 16.32
CA ASN A 123 11.74 -3.33 16.06
C ASN A 123 10.29 -3.73 16.30
N LEU A 124 9.83 -4.87 15.77
CA LEU A 124 8.46 -5.35 16.00
C LEU A 124 8.17 -5.63 17.48
N GLN A 125 9.13 -6.14 18.26
CA GLN A 125 8.96 -6.36 19.70
C GLN A 125 8.88 -5.05 20.49
N ILE A 126 9.73 -4.07 20.18
CA ILE A 126 9.68 -2.73 20.79
C ILE A 126 8.37 -2.02 20.43
N ILE A 127 7.99 -2.11 19.16
CA ILE A 127 6.74 -1.61 18.60
C ILE A 127 5.57 -2.31 19.34
N GLN A 128 5.50 -3.64 19.45
CA GLN A 128 4.41 -4.34 20.15
C GLN A 128 4.16 -3.90 21.61
N HIS A 129 5.18 -3.43 22.33
CA HIS A 129 5.05 -2.95 23.71
C HIS A 129 4.72 -1.44 23.84
N GLY A 130 4.78 -0.67 22.75
CA GLY A 130 4.53 0.78 22.73
C GLY A 130 3.78 1.30 21.50
N LEU A 131 3.24 0.41 20.66
CA LEU A 131 2.68 0.67 19.32
C LEU A 131 1.68 1.80 19.33
N HIS A 132 0.77 1.78 20.30
CA HIS A 132 -0.30 2.76 20.43
C HIS A 132 0.21 4.19 20.68
N GLN A 133 1.46 4.35 21.07
CA GLN A 133 2.09 5.63 21.37
C GLN A 133 2.95 6.15 20.20
N THR A 134 3.17 5.35 19.15
CA THR A 134 4.00 5.77 18.01
C THR A 134 3.21 6.60 17.02
N SER A 135 3.90 7.53 16.35
CA SER A 135 3.32 8.38 15.31
C SER A 135 2.65 7.56 14.19
N PRO A 136 3.25 6.48 13.64
CA PRO A 136 2.64 5.71 12.57
C PRO A 136 1.33 5.03 12.98
N PHE A 137 1.21 4.54 14.22
CA PHE A 137 -0.02 3.93 14.70
C PHE A 137 -1.14 4.96 14.84
N GLN A 138 -0.86 6.12 15.43
CA GLN A 138 -1.85 7.17 15.62
C GLN A 138 -2.36 7.70 14.28
N ILE A 139 -1.45 7.93 13.32
CA ILE A 139 -1.79 8.34 11.96
C ILE A 139 -2.60 7.25 11.26
N SER A 140 -2.19 5.98 11.37
CA SER A 140 -2.91 4.84 10.79
C SER A 140 -4.34 4.73 11.33
N MET A 141 -4.50 4.81 12.66
CA MET A 141 -5.80 4.71 13.31
C MET A 141 -6.73 5.83 12.86
N ARG A 142 -6.21 7.07 12.80
CA ARG A 142 -6.97 8.21 12.30
C ARG A 142 -7.35 8.03 10.83
N ALA A 143 -6.42 7.62 9.99
CA ALA A 143 -6.68 7.33 8.57
C ALA A 143 -7.78 6.26 8.39
N VAL A 144 -7.74 5.19 9.17
CA VAL A 144 -8.78 4.15 9.15
C VAL A 144 -10.14 4.73 9.56
N GLN A 145 -10.20 5.51 10.64
CA GLN A 145 -11.43 6.14 11.09
C GLN A 145 -12.02 7.10 10.04
N ASP A 146 -11.17 7.93 9.43
CA ASP A 146 -11.57 8.90 8.41
C ASP A 146 -12.12 8.19 7.16
N ILE A 147 -11.48 7.11 6.70
CA ILE A 147 -11.95 6.32 5.55
C ILE A 147 -13.23 5.55 5.86
N VAL A 148 -13.36 4.96 7.06
CA VAL A 148 -14.60 4.30 7.48
C VAL A 148 -15.76 5.30 7.52
N ALA A 149 -15.54 6.51 7.99
CA ALA A 149 -16.54 7.57 7.99
C ALA A 149 -16.89 8.04 6.56
N LEU A 150 -15.91 8.10 5.66
CA LEU A 150 -16.09 8.49 4.26
C LEU A 150 -16.85 7.45 3.43
N ALA A 151 -16.56 6.17 3.66
CA ALA A 151 -17.03 5.05 2.84
C ALA A 151 -18.53 4.74 2.96
N LYS A 152 -19.23 5.20 4.01
CA LYS A 152 -20.70 5.08 4.18
C LYS A 152 -21.32 3.73 3.72
N ASN A 153 -20.68 2.60 4.08
CA ASN A 153 -21.00 1.19 3.76
C ASN A 153 -20.24 0.54 2.58
N ASP A 154 -19.31 1.24 1.94
CA ASP A 154 -18.46 0.66 0.91
C ASP A 154 -17.41 -0.32 1.48
N SER A 155 -16.97 -1.25 0.64
CA SER A 155 -15.89 -2.19 0.96
C SER A 155 -14.56 -1.45 1.14
N ILE A 156 -13.94 -1.65 2.30
CA ILE A 156 -12.61 -1.13 2.64
C ILE A 156 -11.68 -2.32 2.85
N TRP A 157 -10.49 -2.28 2.24
CA TRP A 157 -9.44 -3.26 2.53
C TRP A 157 -8.32 -2.66 3.37
N LEU A 158 -7.82 -3.48 4.28
CA LEU A 158 -6.57 -3.26 4.97
C LEU A 158 -5.54 -4.26 4.41
N ALA A 159 -4.44 -3.74 3.88
CA ALA A 159 -3.39 -4.57 3.27
C ALA A 159 -2.03 -4.28 3.92
N GLY A 160 -1.21 -5.30 4.06
CA GLY A 160 0.16 -5.15 4.54
C GLY A 160 1.01 -6.38 4.26
N HIS A 161 2.32 -6.16 4.20
CA HIS A 161 3.33 -7.19 4.01
C HIS A 161 4.58 -6.80 4.79
N SER A 162 5.22 -7.76 5.46
CA SER A 162 6.48 -7.55 6.19
C SER A 162 7.61 -8.35 5.58
#